data_AF-A0A350R355-F1
#
_entry.id   AF-A0A350R355-F1
#
_cell.length_a   1.000
_cell.length_b   1.000
_cell.length_c   1.000
_cell.angle_alpha   90.00
_cell.angle_beta   90.00
_cell.angle_gamma   90.00
#
_symmetry.space_group_name_H-M   'P 1'
#
loop_
_entity.id
_entity.type
_entity.pdbx_description
1 polymer ?
#
loop_
_entity_poly.entity_id
_entity_poly.type
_entity_poly.pdbx_seq_one_letter_code
_entity_poly.pdbx_strand_id
1 'polypeptide(L)'
;MIKNNVIIKCEELRNYLSFQKELCDYYIYSDNFVQLQAEDEIEFVTVPFHFYNSHKLPIVELKKDGITLLAYEEGKKNLIDWVNTNFK
;
A
#
# COMPACT_ATOMS: atom_id res chain seq x y z
N MET A 1 -1.52 -15.10 7.15
CA MET A 1 -0.97 -13.90 6.51
C MET A 1 -0.91 -12.77 7.53
N ILE A 2 0.28 -12.29 7.84
CA ILE A 2 0.47 -11.15 8.75
C ILE A 2 0.10 -9.89 7.97
N LYS A 3 -0.84 -9.09 8.47
CA LYS A 3 -1.20 -7.78 7.89
C LYS A 3 -0.21 -6.74 8.40
N ASN A 4 0.71 -6.30 7.54
CA ASN A 4 1.50 -5.09 7.79
C ASN A 4 0.75 -3.91 7.16
N ASN A 5 0.10 -3.08 7.97
CA ASN A 5 -0.62 -1.89 7.53
C ASN A 5 0.15 -0.63 7.93
N VAL A 6 0.33 0.29 6.98
CA VAL A 6 0.87 1.64 7.24
C VAL A 6 -0.29 2.62 7.10
N ILE A 7 -0.64 3.30 8.19
CA ILE A 7 -1.71 4.29 8.20
C ILE A 7 -1.05 5.66 8.09
N ILE A 8 -1.30 6.39 7.00
CA ILE A 8 -0.84 7.76 6.79
C ILE A 8 -2.07 8.66 6.72
N LYS A 9 -2.05 9.78 7.44
CA LYS A 9 -3.15 10.74 7.31
C LYS A 9 -3.00 11.52 6.01
N CYS A 10 -4.08 11.70 5.24
CA CYS A 10 -3.94 12.37 3.94
C CYS A 10 -3.52 13.85 4.10
N GLU A 11 -3.82 14.47 5.23
CA GLU A 11 -3.38 15.83 5.60
C GLU A 11 -1.85 15.97 5.72
N GLU A 12 -1.11 14.87 5.91
CA GLU A 12 0.36 14.84 5.94
C GLU A 12 0.97 14.82 4.53
N LEU A 13 0.17 14.58 3.48
CA LEU A 13 0.62 14.58 2.09
C LEU A 13 0.45 15.98 1.48
N ARG A 14 1.57 16.59 1.06
CA ARG A 14 1.60 17.96 0.49
C ARG A 14 0.71 18.19 -0.75
N ASN A 15 0.26 17.14 -1.42
CA ASN A 15 -0.53 17.20 -2.66
C ASN A 15 -1.87 16.46 -2.52
N TYR A 16 -2.66 16.79 -1.49
CA TYR A 16 -3.97 16.17 -1.28
C TYR A 16 -5.08 16.78 -2.16
N LEU A 17 -5.87 15.91 -2.80
CA LEU A 17 -7.11 16.28 -3.49
C LEU A 17 -8.29 16.15 -2.51
N SER A 18 -8.98 17.26 -2.24
CA SER A 18 -10.01 17.45 -1.20
C SER A 18 -11.25 16.56 -1.27
N PHE A 19 -11.34 15.62 -2.22
CA PHE A 19 -12.50 14.75 -2.44
C PHE A 19 -12.28 13.31 -1.95
N GLN A 20 -11.10 12.99 -1.41
CA GLN A 20 -10.81 11.67 -0.82
C GLN A 20 -11.13 11.67 0.69
N LYS A 21 -11.09 10.54 1.40
CA LYS A 21 -11.26 10.53 2.87
C LYS A 21 -10.09 11.29 3.54
N GLU A 22 -10.25 11.70 4.79
CA GLU A 22 -9.25 12.41 5.60
C GLU A 22 -7.99 11.55 5.91
N LEU A 23 -8.15 10.22 5.81
CA LEU A 23 -7.10 9.22 6.03
C LEU A 23 -6.91 8.37 4.77
N CYS A 24 -5.64 8.18 4.39
CA CYS A 24 -5.23 7.44 3.22
C CYS A 24 -4.60 6.14 3.72
N ASP A 25 -5.41 5.10 3.84
CA ASP A 25 -4.91 3.79 4.26
C ASP A 25 -4.17 3.13 3.10
N TYR A 26 -2.84 3.05 3.21
CA TYR A 26 -2.01 2.32 2.26
C TYR A 26 -1.73 0.91 2.79
N TYR A 27 -1.96 -0.08 1.95
CA TYR A 27 -1.88 -1.49 2.34
C TYR A 27 -0.75 -2.18 1.60
N ILE A 28 0.20 -2.77 2.31
CA ILE A 28 1.24 -3.61 1.70
C ILE A 28 0.78 -5.06 1.80
N TYR A 29 0.56 -5.67 0.64
CA TYR A 29 0.29 -7.10 0.53
C TYR A 29 1.60 -7.78 0.15
N SER A 30 2.34 -8.25 1.15
CA SER A 30 3.59 -8.97 0.94
C SER A 30 3.66 -10.22 1.81
N ASP A 31 4.20 -11.29 1.23
CA ASP A 31 4.55 -12.50 1.97
C ASP A 31 5.86 -12.32 2.76
N ASN A 32 6.64 -11.28 2.43
CA ASN A 32 7.86 -10.90 3.09
C ASN A 32 7.59 -9.85 4.18
N PHE A 33 8.33 -9.93 5.29
CA PHE A 33 8.24 -8.92 6.34
C PHE A 33 8.93 -7.62 5.89
N VAL A 34 8.14 -6.56 5.76
CA VAL A 34 8.63 -5.21 5.47
C VAL A 34 8.65 -4.43 6.77
N GLN A 35 9.85 -4.10 7.27
CA GLN A 35 10.02 -3.28 8.46
C GLN A 35 10.17 -1.81 8.06
N LEU A 36 9.23 -0.98 8.52
CA LEU A 36 9.29 0.49 8.39
C LEU A 36 9.28 1.11 9.78
N GLN A 37 10.04 2.19 9.95
CA GLN A 37 10.08 2.99 11.17
C GLN A 37 9.52 4.38 10.92
N ALA A 38 9.10 5.06 12.00
CA ALA A 38 8.82 6.49 11.92
C ALA A 38 10.08 7.21 11.43
N GLU A 39 9.92 8.22 10.55
CA GLU A 39 10.98 8.98 9.88
C GLU A 39 11.63 8.31 8.66
N ASP A 40 11.27 7.07 8.31
CA ASP A 40 11.74 6.46 7.06
C ASP A 40 11.22 7.22 5.83
N GLU A 41 12.12 7.62 4.93
CA GLU A 41 11.76 8.13 3.61
C GLU A 41 11.56 6.96 2.65
N ILE A 42 10.35 6.87 2.09
CA ILE A 42 9.96 5.78 1.19
C ILE A 42 9.43 6.31 -0.13
N GLU A 43 9.71 5.55 -1.19
CA GLU A 43 9.07 5.69 -2.49
C GLU A 43 8.20 4.47 -2.73
N PHE A 44 6.98 4.67 -3.22
CA PHE A 44 6.08 3.55 -3.47
C PHE A 44 5.21 3.75 -4.70
N VAL A 45 4.78 2.63 -5.29
CA VAL A 45 3.77 2.59 -6.35
C VAL A 45 2.51 1.94 -5.79
N THR A 46 1.37 2.57 -6.05
CA THR A 46 0.05 2.04 -5.68
C THR A 46 -0.81 1.79 -6.92
N VAL A 47 -1.75 0.84 -6.81
CA VAL A 47 -2.77 0.61 -7.83
C VAL A 47 -4.16 0.84 -7.24
N PRO A 48 -5.08 1.53 -7.92
CA PRO A 48 -6.43 1.71 -7.42
C PRO A 48 -7.17 0.37 -7.43
N PHE A 49 -7.76 0.02 -6.29
CA PHE A 49 -8.57 -1.19 -6.17
C PHE A 49 -9.96 -0.84 -5.61
N HIS A 50 -11.00 -1.21 -6.37
CA HIS A 50 -12.39 -0.85 -6.09
C HIS A 50 -13.18 -2.08 -5.63
N PHE A 51 -13.72 -2.04 -4.41
CA PHE A 51 -14.68 -3.05 -3.92
C PHE A 51 -15.95 -2.38 -3.45
N TYR A 52 -17.09 -2.73 -4.06
CA TYR A 52 -18.42 -2.22 -3.72
C TYR A 52 -18.44 -0.69 -3.52
N ASN A 53 -18.31 -0.21 -2.28
CA ASN A 53 -18.33 1.21 -1.87
C ASN A 53 -17.02 1.70 -1.21
N SER A 54 -15.91 0.96 -1.33
CA SER A 54 -14.61 1.32 -0.76
C SER A 54 -13.52 1.43 -1.83
N HIS A 55 -12.76 2.53 -1.78
CA HIS A 55 -11.51 2.70 -2.49
C HIS A 55 -10.37 2.24 -1.59
N LYS A 56 -9.52 1.35 -2.11
CA LYS A 56 -8.24 0.98 -1.49
C LYS A 56 -7.10 1.33 -2.42
N LEU A 57 -5.97 1.71 -1.83
CA LEU A 57 -4.71 2.02 -2.51
C LEU A 57 -3.63 1.04 -2.04
N PRO A 58 -3.68 -0.25 -2.46
CA PRO A 58 -2.61 -1.19 -2.21
C PRO A 58 -1.28 -0.70 -2.78
N ILE A 59 -0.22 -0.76 -1.98
CA ILE A 59 1.16 -0.60 -2.40
C ILE A 59 1.61 -1.90 -3.07
N VAL A 60 2.10 -1.78 -4.30
CA VAL A 60 2.61 -2.89 -5.12
C VAL A 60 4.11 -2.80 -5.36
N GLU A 61 4.72 -1.64 -5.15
CA GLU A 61 6.17 -1.47 -5.13
C GLU A 61 6.54 -0.59 -3.94
N LEU A 62 7.63 -0.93 -3.25
CA LEU A 62 8.16 -0.14 -2.14
C LEU A 62 9.69 -0.09 -2.21
N LYS A 63 10.23 1.11 -2.07
CA LYS A 63 11.66 1.39 -1.96
C LYS A 63 11.91 2.26 -0.73
N LYS A 64 13.05 2.04 -0.10
CA LYS A 64 13.58 2.84 1.01
C LYS A 64 15.04 3.15 0.70
N ASP A 65 15.42 4.42 0.73
CA ASP A 65 16.80 4.86 0.41
C ASP A 65 17.32 4.29 -0.94
N GLY A 66 16.44 4.21 -1.94
CA GLY A 66 16.75 3.61 -3.26
C GLY A 66 16.84 2.08 -3.29
N ILE A 67 16.71 1.40 -2.15
CA ILE A 67 16.71 -0.07 -2.05
C ILE A 67 15.27 -0.58 -2.18
N THR A 68 15.04 -1.48 -3.13
CA THR A 68 13.74 -2.13 -3.32
C THR A 68 13.46 -3.13 -2.20
N LEU A 69 12.41 -2.84 -1.41
CA LEU A 69 11.91 -3.72 -0.35
C LEU A 69 10.74 -4.60 -0.85
N LEU A 70 9.99 -4.11 -1.84
CA LEU A 70 8.95 -4.87 -2.54
C LEU A 70 9.03 -4.53 -4.02
N ALA A 71 9.30 -5.51 -4.87
CA ALA A 71 9.33 -5.31 -6.32
C ALA A 71 7.90 -5.26 -6.89
N TYR A 72 7.68 -4.44 -7.92
CA TYR A 72 6.37 -4.24 -8.53
C TYR A 72 5.64 -5.54 -8.91
N GLU A 73 6.32 -6.44 -9.64
CA GLU A 73 5.69 -7.70 -10.10
C GLU A 73 5.35 -8.64 -8.93
N GLU A 74 6.17 -8.62 -7.85
CA GLU A 74 5.88 -9.37 -6.63
C GLU A 74 4.65 -8.81 -5.93
N GLY A 75 4.61 -7.49 -5.66
CA GLY A 75 3.49 -6.86 -4.98
C GLY A 75 2.18 -6.99 -5.76
N LYS A 76 2.23 -6.90 -7.10
CA LYS A 76 1.07 -7.15 -7.96
C LYS A 76 0.56 -8.58 -7.84
N LYS A 77 1.44 -9.59 -7.89
CA LYS A 77 1.06 -10.99 -7.71
C LYS A 77 0.43 -11.21 -6.34
N ASN A 78 1.05 -10.69 -5.28
CA ASN A 78 0.55 -10.83 -3.91
C ASN A 78 -0.83 -10.20 -3.73
N LEU A 79 -1.07 -9.03 -4.34
CA LEU A 79 -2.39 -8.42 -4.36
C LEU A 79 -3.43 -9.32 -5.05
N ILE A 80 -3.11 -9.87 -6.22
CA ILE A 80 -4.02 -10.76 -6.97
C ILE A 80 -4.33 -12.02 -6.15
N ASP A 81 -3.33 -12.64 -5.53
CA ASP A 81 -3.49 -13.84 -4.71
C ASP A 81 -4.36 -13.55 -3.47
N TRP A 82 -4.14 -12.40 -2.83
CA TRP A 82 -4.98 -11.95 -1.71
C TRP A 82 -6.43 -11.73 -2.14
N VAL A 83 -6.67 -11.05 -3.26
CA VAL A 83 -8.02 -10.81 -3.80
C VAL A 83 -8.72 -12.14 -4.09
N ASN A 84 -8.04 -13.05 -4.79
CA ASN A 84 -8.57 -14.38 -5.13
C ASN A 84 -8.84 -15.26 -3.91
N THR A 85 -8.16 -15.01 -2.79
CA THR A 85 -8.35 -15.76 -1.54
C THR A 85 -9.51 -15.20 -0.70
N ASN A 86 -9.71 -13.88 -0.71
CA ASN A 86 -10.62 -13.21 0.23
C ASN A 86 -12.00 -12.87 -0.37
N PHE A 87 -12.13 -12.89 -1.70
CA PHE A 87 -13.35 -12.41 -2.38
C PHE A 87 -13.82 -13.32 -3.52
N LYS A 88 -13.26 -14.52 -3.66
CA LYS A 88 -13.65 -15.47 -4.68
C LYS A 88 -14.57 -16.54 -4.12
#